data_AF-W1DRK3-F1
#
_entry.id   AF-W1DRK3-F1
#
_cell.length_a   1.000
_cell.length_b   1.000
_cell.length_c   1.000
_cell.angle_alpha   90.00
_cell.angle_beta   90.00
_cell.angle_gamma   90.00
#
_symmetry.space_group_name_H-M   'P 1'
#
loop_
_entity.id
_entity.type
_entity.pdbx_description
1 polymer ?
#
loop_
_entity_poly.entity_id
_entity_poly.type
_entity_poly.pdbx_seq_one_letter_code
_entity_poly.pdbx_strand_id
1 'polypeptide(L)'
;MRKTELLAFLQNQTDFFDPDNLSEVFTASWLARCFAMQRNTASHYLNQLVAQDVLVKINTRPVYFLHKKSLLPAVLPAFPQ
;
A
#
# COMPACT_ATOMS: atom_id res chain seq x y z
N MET A 1 7.60 12.17 -11.33
CA MET A 1 8.00 12.56 -9.96
C MET A 1 7.08 11.99 -8.87
N ARG A 2 5.77 12.30 -8.82
CA ARG A 2 4.89 11.92 -7.68
C ARG A 2 4.68 10.41 -7.42
N LYS A 3 4.77 9.54 -8.44
CA LYS A 3 4.53 8.08 -8.30
C LYS A 3 5.65 7.37 -7.51
N THR A 4 6.90 7.79 -7.71
CA THR A 4 8.07 7.17 -7.12
C THR A 4 8.17 7.47 -5.63
N GLU A 5 7.85 8.70 -5.23
CA GLU A 5 7.83 9.14 -3.82
C GLU A 5 6.73 8.43 -3.03
N LEU A 6 5.54 8.25 -3.62
CA LEU A 6 4.45 7.48 -3.03
C LEU A 6 4.86 6.01 -2.79
N LEU A 7 5.57 5.41 -3.75
CA LEU A 7 6.03 4.03 -3.64
C LEU A 7 7.06 3.87 -2.51
N ALA A 8 8.05 4.77 -2.45
CA ALA A 8 9.06 4.77 -1.40
C ALA A 8 8.44 4.96 -0.01
N PHE A 9 7.43 5.83 0.11
CA PHE A 9 6.69 6.03 1.35
C PHE A 9 5.96 4.74 1.80
N LEU A 10 5.22 4.10 0.89
CA LEU A 10 4.47 2.87 1.20
C LEU A 10 5.41 1.72 1.57
N GLN A 11 6.56 1.62 0.92
CA GLN A 11 7.58 0.63 1.24
C GLN A 11 8.07 0.79 2.69
N ASN A 12 8.46 2.00 3.09
CA ASN A 12 8.95 2.28 4.46
C ASN A 12 7.88 2.05 5.54
N GLN A 13 6.60 2.32 5.26
CA GLN A 13 5.53 2.09 6.23
C GLN A 13 5.16 0.62 6.36
N THR A 14 5.22 -0.14 5.26
CA THR A 14 4.85 -1.56 5.26
C THR A 14 5.88 -2.41 6.01
N ASP A 15 7.14 -1.97 6.12
CA ASP A 15 8.17 -2.67 6.91
C ASP A 15 7.85 -2.73 8.42
N PHE A 16 6.94 -1.87 8.92
CA PHE A 16 6.46 -1.85 10.32
C PHE A 16 4.98 -2.28 10.43
N PHE A 17 4.47 -3.01 9.44
CA PHE A 17 3.08 -3.40 9.38
C PHE A 17 2.72 -4.40 10.48
N ASP A 18 1.88 -3.97 11.41
CA ASP A 18 1.21 -4.81 12.40
C ASP A 18 -0.21 -5.14 11.89
N PRO A 19 -0.51 -6.41 11.55
CA PRO A 19 -1.83 -6.81 11.09
C PRO A 19 -2.94 -6.63 12.14
N ASP A 20 -2.59 -6.57 13.43
CA ASP A 20 -3.53 -6.34 14.53
C ASP A 20 -3.77 -4.84 14.79
N ASN A 21 -2.97 -3.95 14.17
CA ASN A 21 -3.07 -2.50 14.29
C ASN A 21 -2.96 -1.80 12.92
N LEU A 22 -3.97 -2.01 12.06
CA LEU A 22 -4.08 -1.42 10.73
C LEU A 22 -4.16 0.11 10.78
N SER A 23 -2.99 0.74 10.68
CA SER A 23 -2.82 2.19 10.72
C SER A 23 -3.53 2.89 9.56
N GLU A 24 -4.16 4.04 9.84
CA GLU A 24 -4.88 4.85 8.85
C GLU A 24 -3.98 5.35 7.71
N VAL A 25 -2.66 5.29 7.87
CA VAL A 25 -1.66 5.72 6.87
C VAL A 25 -1.78 4.98 5.54
N PHE A 26 -2.36 3.79 5.55
CA PHE A 26 -2.58 2.98 4.35
C PHE A 26 -3.96 3.19 3.70
N THR A 27 -4.72 4.19 4.16
CA THR A 27 -6.04 4.50 3.61
C THR A 27 -5.95 5.60 2.54
N ALA A 28 -6.89 5.56 1.59
CA ALA A 28 -6.98 6.61 0.56
C ALA A 28 -7.24 8.01 1.14
N SER A 29 -7.92 8.10 2.28
CA SER A 29 -8.22 9.39 2.94
C SER A 29 -6.97 10.03 3.53
N TRP A 30 -6.15 9.24 4.23
CA TRP A 30 -4.90 9.72 4.81
C TRP A 30 -3.90 10.12 3.72
N LEU A 31 -3.74 9.27 2.70
CA LEU A 31 -2.86 9.54 1.57
C LEU A 31 -3.31 10.78 0.78
N ALA A 32 -4.60 10.97 0.56
CA ALA A 32 -5.12 12.19 -0.06
C ALA A 32 -4.70 13.46 0.71
N ARG A 33 -4.73 13.43 2.04
CA ARG A 33 -4.28 14.55 2.88
C ARG A 33 -2.78 14.81 2.74
N CYS A 34 -1.97 13.76 2.80
CA CYS A 34 -0.51 13.86 2.68
C CYS A 34 -0.05 14.41 1.33
N PHE A 35 -0.75 14.07 0.25
CA PHE A 35 -0.41 14.51 -1.11
C PHE A 35 -1.25 15.69 -1.61
N ALA A 36 -1.99 16.36 -0.72
CA ALA A 36 -2.87 17.49 -1.02
C ALA A 36 -3.76 17.25 -2.26
N MET A 37 -4.41 16.07 -2.32
CA MET A 37 -5.31 15.68 -3.41
C MET A 37 -6.65 15.19 -2.89
N GLN A 38 -7.65 15.09 -3.77
CA GLN A 38 -8.94 14.52 -3.39
C GLN A 38 -8.82 13.02 -3.10
N ARG A 39 -9.59 12.54 -2.10
CA ARG A 39 -9.68 11.11 -1.75
C ARG A 39 -10.10 10.23 -2.93
N ASN A 40 -10.96 10.74 -3.81
CA ASN A 40 -11.37 10.01 -5.01
C ASN A 40 -10.20 9.84 -6.00
N THR A 41 -9.41 10.90 -6.22
CA THR A 41 -8.20 10.86 -7.03
C THR A 41 -7.16 9.90 -6.46
N ALA A 42 -6.91 9.97 -5.13
CA ALA A 42 -6.00 9.04 -4.46
C ALA A 42 -6.47 7.58 -4.63
N SER A 43 -7.76 7.30 -4.39
CA SER A 43 -8.31 5.96 -4.55
C SER A 43 -8.26 5.46 -5.99
N HIS A 44 -8.40 6.34 -6.98
CA HIS A 44 -8.27 5.98 -8.39
C HIS A 44 -6.84 5.52 -8.70
N TYR A 45 -5.82 6.29 -8.29
CA TYR A 45 -4.42 5.89 -8.48
C TYR A 45 -4.05 4.60 -7.73
N LEU A 46 -4.55 4.43 -6.50
CA LEU A 46 -4.32 3.22 -5.72
C LEU A 46 -4.93 1.99 -6.38
N ASN A 47 -6.15 2.09 -6.93
CA ASN A 47 -6.76 0.99 -7.68
C ASN A 47 -6.02 0.70 -9.00
N GLN A 48 -5.44 1.69 -9.68
CA GLN A 48 -4.57 1.44 -10.83
C GLN A 48 -3.32 0.64 -10.45
N LEU A 49 -2.74 0.92 -9.28
CA LEU A 49 -1.59 0.16 -8.77
C LEU A 49 -1.97 -1.26 -8.33
N VAL A 50 -3.18 -1.47 -7.82
CA VAL A 50 -3.75 -2.81 -7.56
C VAL A 50 -3.93 -3.58 -8.87
N ALA A 51 -4.46 -2.93 -9.91
CA ALA A 51 -4.60 -3.54 -11.24
C ALA A 51 -3.24 -3.88 -11.90
N GLN A 52 -2.17 -3.17 -11.52
CA GLN A 52 -0.79 -3.45 -11.93
C GLN A 52 -0.09 -4.50 -11.04
N ASP A 53 -0.80 -5.12 -10.10
CA ASP A 53 -0.26 -6.11 -9.14
C ASP A 53 0.86 -5.55 -8.23
N VAL A 54 0.93 -4.23 -8.07
CA VAL A 54 1.92 -3.55 -7.21
C VAL A 54 1.43 -3.46 -5.76
N LEU A 55 0.12 -3.25 -5.57
CA LEU A 55 -0.50 -3.14 -4.25
C LEU A 55 -1.50 -4.27 -4.02
N VAL A 56 -1.61 -4.67 -2.76
CA VAL A 56 -2.71 -5.50 -2.26
C VAL A 56 -3.78 -4.59 -1.67
N LYS A 57 -5.04 -4.82 -2.07
CA LYS A 57 -6.21 -4.12 -1.53
C LYS A 57 -6.91 -4.98 -0.48
N ILE A 58 -7.06 -4.45 0.72
CA ILE A 58 -7.86 -5.07 1.78
C ILE A 58 -9.23 -4.39 1.81
N ASN A 59 -10.28 -5.13 1.47
CA ASN A 59 -11.65 -4.61 1.39
C ASN A 59 -12.35 -4.57 2.77
N THR A 60 -11.75 -3.89 3.72
CA THR A 60 -12.34 -3.58 5.03
C THR A 60 -12.87 -2.15 5.05
N ARG A 61 -13.39 -1.69 6.20
CA ARG A 61 -13.79 -0.30 6.41
C ARG A 61 -12.95 0.29 7.56
N PRO A 62 -12.04 1.24 7.28
CA PRO A 62 -11.71 1.80 5.96
C PRO A 62 -10.99 0.80 5.04
N VAL A 63 -10.93 1.09 3.74
CA VAL A 63 -10.18 0.26 2.77
C VAL A 63 -8.70 0.59 2.87
N TYR A 64 -7.86 -0.45 2.93
CA TYR A 64 -6.41 -0.31 3.04
C TYR A 64 -5.70 -0.78 1.77
N PHE A 65 -4.56 -0.14 1.49
CA PHE A 65 -3.71 -0.44 0.35
C PHE A 65 -2.27 -0.63 0.83
N LEU A 66 -1.72 -1.82 0.58
CA LEU A 66 -0.40 -2.22 1.08
C LEU A 66 0.52 -2.60 -0.07
N HIS A 67 1.82 -2.37 0.08
CA HIS A 67 2.79 -2.70 -0.96
C HIS A 67 3.07 -4.20 -1.00
N LYS A 68 2.79 -4.86 -2.14
CA LYS A 68 2.85 -6.33 -2.25
C LYS A 68 4.24 -6.89 -1.94
N LYS A 69 5.29 -6.22 -2.43
CA LYS A 69 6.68 -6.66 -2.23
C LYS A 69 7.16 -6.52 -0.79
N SER A 70 6.62 -5.55 -0.04
CA SER A 70 7.00 -5.31 1.36
C SER A 70 6.25 -6.21 2.34
N LEU A 71 5.10 -6.76 1.94
CA LEU A 71 4.37 -7.76 2.73
C LEU A 71 5.00 -9.15 2.69
N LEU A 72 5.82 -9.43 1.68
CA LEU A 72 6.54 -10.70 1.58
C LEU A 72 7.93 -10.53 2.22
N PRO A 73 8.22 -11.17 3.36
CA PRO A 73 9.58 -11.22 3.85
C PRO A 73 10.48 -11.84 2.77
N ALA A 74 11.69 -11.31 2.61
CA ALA A 74 12.67 -11.73 1.60
C ALA A 74 13.22 -13.17 1.80
N VAL A 75 12.46 -14.09 2.39
CA VAL A 75 12.86 -15.47 2.66
C VAL A 75 11.67 -16.41 2.41
N LEU A 76 11.58 -16.91 1.18
CA LEU A 76 11.28 -18.33 0.96
C LEU A 76 12.31 -18.81 -0.08
N PRO A 77 13.44 -19.44 0.33
CA PRO A 77 14.14 -20.30 -0.60
C PRO A 77 13.13 -21.33 -1.10
N ALA A 78 13.05 -21.47 -2.41
CA ALA A 78 12.25 -22.47 -3.10
C ALA A 78 12.35 -23.82 -2.35
N PHE A 79 11.22 -24.46 -2.10
CA PHE A 79 11.22 -25.88 -1.78
C PHE A 79 11.93 -26.60 -2.94
N PRO A 80 13.10 -27.23 -2.75
CA PRO A 80 13.63 -28.13 -3.75
C PRO A 80 12.68 -29.33 -3.84
N GLN A 81 12.27 -29.68 -5.06
CA GLN A 81 11.62 -30.96 -5.33
C GLN A 81 12.62 -32.10 -5.20
#